data_AF-A0A0D0N9P6-F1
#
_entry.id   AF-A0A0D0N9P6-F1
#
_cell.length_a   1.000
_cell.length_b   1.000
_cell.length_c   1.000
_cell.angle_alpha   90.00
_cell.angle_beta   90.00
_cell.angle_gamma   90.00
#
_symmetry.space_group_name_H-M   'P 1'
#
loop_
_entity.id
_entity.type
_entity.pdbx_description
1 polymer ?
#
loop_
_entity_poly.entity_id
_entity_poly.type
_entity_poly.pdbx_seq_one_letter_code
_entity_poly.pdbx_strand_id
1 'polypeptide(L)'
;MRESIECAESGLYTEPAYRLLREDSEHPLVLVCEHASRYIPPALNDLGLDETASHEHIAWDIGALALAERLSETLGATLLSARYSRLLIDLNRPLHVADS
;
A
#
# COMPACT_ATOMS: atom_id res chain seq x y z
N MET A 1 9.76 32.38 -2.82
CA MET A 1 10.19 31.43 -1.78
C MET A 1 10.05 30.05 -2.39
N ARG A 2 11.14 29.44 -2.86
CA ARG A 2 11.10 28.07 -3.38
C ARG A 2 11.14 27.17 -2.16
N GLU A 3 9.99 26.62 -1.76
CA GLU A 3 9.97 25.56 -0.76
C GLU A 3 10.72 24.38 -1.36
N SER A 4 11.78 23.93 -0.67
CA SER A 4 12.56 22.77 -1.10
C SER A 4 11.63 21.56 -1.20
N ILE A 5 11.58 20.95 -2.38
CA ILE A 5 10.87 19.68 -2.63
C ILE A 5 11.66 18.49 -2.04
N GLU A 6 12.79 18.77 -1.36
CA GLU A 6 13.48 17.80 -0.53
C GLU A 6 12.68 17.58 0.76
N CYS A 7 11.66 16.73 0.68
CA CYS A 7 11.06 16.11 1.85
C CYS A 7 12.13 15.24 2.54
N ALA A 8 12.09 15.16 3.88
CA ALA A 8 12.95 14.26 4.66
C ALA A 8 12.89 12.79 4.20
N GLU A 9 11.83 12.45 3.47
CA GLU A 9 11.57 11.12 2.93
C GLU A 9 12.06 10.92 1.49
N SER A 10 12.68 11.95 0.88
CA SER A 10 13.22 11.88 -0.47
C SER A 10 14.26 10.76 -0.57
N GLY A 11 13.99 9.77 -1.42
CA GLY A 11 14.85 8.60 -1.61
C GLY A 11 14.52 7.39 -0.74
N LEU A 12 13.58 7.48 0.21
CA LEU A 12 13.10 6.32 0.98
C LEU A 12 12.18 5.43 0.14
N TYR A 13 11.30 6.03 -0.64
CA TYR A 13 10.30 5.34 -1.47
C TYR A 13 10.83 5.18 -2.91
N THR A 14 11.49 4.06 -3.19
CA THR A 14 12.11 3.78 -4.50
C THR A 14 11.21 3.01 -5.47
N GLU A 15 10.04 2.57 -5.00
CA GLU A 15 9.09 1.76 -5.74
C GLU A 15 7.79 2.57 -5.95
N PRO A 16 7.05 2.36 -7.04
CA PRO A 16 5.71 2.93 -7.18
C PRO A 16 4.84 2.70 -5.94
N ALA A 17 4.09 3.71 -5.50
CA ALA A 17 3.24 3.65 -4.30
C ALA A 17 2.08 2.65 -4.44
N TYR A 18 1.66 2.38 -5.67
CA TYR A 18 0.54 1.51 -5.99
C TYR A 18 0.85 0.63 -7.21
N ARG A 19 0.01 -0.38 -7.41
CA ARG A 19 -0.05 -1.20 -8.62
C ARG A 19 -1.46 -1.15 -9.19
N LEU A 20 -1.55 -1.07 -10.52
CA LEU A 20 -2.78 -1.27 -11.26
C LEU A 20 -2.73 -2.61 -11.99
N LEU A 21 -3.81 -3.38 -11.92
CA LEU A 21 -4.06 -4.52 -12.81
C LEU A 21 -5.30 -4.22 -13.63
N ARG A 22 -5.27 -4.63 -14.92
CA ARG A 22 -6.37 -4.39 -15.89
C ARG A 22 -6.73 -2.91 -15.95
N GLU A 23 -5.72 -2.05 -16.05
CA GLU A 23 -5.89 -0.58 -16.09
C GLU A 23 -6.84 -0.13 -17.19
N ASP A 24 -6.79 -0.78 -18.35
CA ASP A 24 -7.67 -0.52 -19.50
C ASP A 24 -9.06 -1.20 -19.41
N SER A 25 -9.45 -1.73 -18.25
CA SER A 25 -10.76 -2.38 -18.12
C SER A 25 -11.90 -1.37 -18.23
N GLU A 26 -12.89 -1.71 -19.06
CA GLU A 26 -14.15 -0.95 -19.18
C GLU A 26 -15.22 -1.44 -18.17
N HIS A 27 -14.90 -2.39 -17.28
CA HIS A 27 -15.84 -2.88 -16.28
C HIS A 27 -16.20 -1.76 -15.29
N PRO A 28 -17.48 -1.58 -14.91
CA PRO A 28 -17.91 -0.47 -14.05
C PRO A 28 -17.46 -0.57 -12.58
N LEU A 29 -16.74 -1.64 -12.21
CA LEU A 29 -16.26 -1.86 -10.84
C LEU A 29 -14.76 -1.59 -10.80
N VAL A 30 -14.33 -0.89 -9.77
CA VAL A 30 -12.92 -0.75 -9.40
C VAL A 30 -12.73 -1.40 -8.05
N LEU A 31 -11.85 -2.38 -7.98
CA LEU A 31 -11.42 -2.99 -6.73
C LEU A 31 -10.27 -2.17 -6.16
N VAL A 32 -10.31 -1.91 -4.85
CA VAL A 32 -9.25 -1.22 -4.12
C VAL A 32 -8.80 -2.14 -2.99
N CYS A 33 -7.48 -2.26 -2.81
CA CYS A 33 -6.88 -2.99 -1.70
C CYS A 33 -5.76 -2.13 -1.09
N GLU A 34 -6.13 -1.35 -0.07
CA GLU A 34 -5.24 -0.40 0.60
C GLU A 34 -4.18 -1.07 1.48
N HIS A 35 -4.50 -2.21 2.09
CA HIS A 35 -3.62 -2.92 3.02
C HIS A 35 -3.01 -4.16 2.35
N ALA A 36 -2.58 -4.01 1.10
CA ALA A 36 -2.19 -5.12 0.21
C ALA A 36 -0.74 -5.61 0.36
N SER A 37 0.11 -4.88 1.08
CA SER A 37 1.55 -5.15 1.16
C SER A 37 2.05 -4.86 2.56
N ARG A 38 2.97 -5.70 3.06
CA ARG A 38 3.72 -5.44 4.30
C ARG A 38 5.05 -4.71 4.07
N TYR A 39 5.35 -4.32 2.83
CA TYR A 39 6.66 -3.79 2.47
C TYR A 39 6.95 -2.46 3.16
N ILE A 40 8.08 -2.42 3.85
CA ILE A 40 8.68 -1.24 4.47
C ILE A 40 10.04 -1.01 3.78
N PRO A 41 10.37 0.21 3.33
CA PRO A 41 11.69 0.53 2.81
C PRO A 41 12.80 0.08 3.77
N PRO A 42 13.86 -0.61 3.28
CA PRO A 42 14.96 -1.06 4.13
C PRO A 42 15.63 0.05 4.94
N ALA A 43 15.66 1.27 4.39
CA ALA A 43 16.19 2.46 5.06
C ALA A 43 15.43 2.84 6.36
N LEU A 44 14.22 2.34 6.55
CA LEU A 44 13.40 2.53 7.75
C LEU A 44 13.54 1.40 8.78
N ASN A 45 14.39 0.39 8.51
CA ASN A 45 14.73 -0.70 9.43
C ASN A 45 13.50 -1.33 10.11
N ASP A 46 12.50 -1.72 9.32
CA ASP A 46 11.21 -2.29 9.77
C ASP A 46 10.52 -1.48 10.87
N LEU A 47 10.76 -0.17 10.95
CA LEU A 47 10.25 0.72 12.01
C LEU A 47 10.65 0.29 13.44
N GLY A 48 11.68 -0.57 13.56
CA GLY A 48 12.09 -1.17 14.82
C GLY A 48 11.24 -2.35 15.28
N LEU A 49 10.36 -2.88 14.43
CA LEU A 49 9.60 -4.10 14.69
C LEU A 49 10.51 -5.32 14.66
N ASP A 50 10.17 -6.33 15.45
CA ASP A 50 10.75 -7.66 15.27
C ASP A 50 10.15 -8.36 14.04
N GLU A 51 10.79 -9.45 13.62
CA GLU A 51 10.38 -10.23 12.45
C GLU A 51 8.97 -10.81 12.59
N THR A 52 8.53 -11.11 13.81
CA THR A 52 7.20 -11.69 14.04
C THR A 52 6.14 -10.61 13.78
N ALA A 53 6.30 -9.45 14.40
CA ALA A 53 5.41 -8.32 14.27
C ALA A 53 5.33 -7.81 12.81
N SER A 54 6.45 -7.78 12.06
CA SER A 54 6.43 -7.35 10.66
C SER A 54 5.69 -8.32 9.72
N HIS A 55 5.45 -9.56 10.14
CA HIS A 55 4.68 -10.57 9.40
C HIS A 55 3.23 -10.74 9.89
N GLU A 56 2.82 -10.01 10.92
CA GLU A 56 1.46 -10.05 11.45
C GLU A 56 0.50 -9.09 10.71
N HIS A 57 -0.78 -9.23 11.04
CA HIS A 57 -1.89 -8.45 10.47
C HIS A 57 -1.78 -6.93 10.73
N ILE A 58 -0.90 -6.50 11.62
CA ILE A 58 -0.62 -5.09 11.86
C ILE A 58 0.04 -4.42 10.64
N ALA A 59 0.83 -5.17 9.86
CA ALA A 59 1.59 -4.62 8.74
C ALA A 59 0.76 -4.54 7.44
N TRP A 60 -0.25 -5.40 7.31
CA TRP A 60 -1.10 -5.56 6.11
C TRP A 60 -2.25 -6.55 6.37
N ASP A 61 -3.22 -6.58 5.46
CA ASP A 61 -4.33 -7.54 5.52
C ASP A 61 -3.93 -8.86 4.85
N ILE A 62 -3.59 -9.85 5.66
CA ILE A 62 -3.09 -11.16 5.20
C ILE A 62 -4.11 -11.82 4.25
N GLY A 63 -3.68 -12.03 3.00
CA GLY A 63 -4.48 -12.68 1.96
C GLY A 63 -5.43 -11.75 1.19
N ALA A 64 -5.58 -10.48 1.59
CA ALA A 64 -6.47 -9.54 0.91
C ALA A 64 -6.06 -9.29 -0.54
N LEU A 65 -4.77 -9.10 -0.83
CA LEU A 65 -4.27 -8.92 -2.19
C LEU A 65 -4.58 -10.14 -3.07
N ALA A 66 -4.30 -11.35 -2.58
CA ALA A 66 -4.55 -12.57 -3.34
C ALA A 66 -6.05 -12.76 -3.65
N LEU A 67 -6.93 -12.39 -2.71
CA LEU A 67 -8.38 -12.38 -2.95
C LEU A 67 -8.75 -11.32 -4.00
N ALA A 68 -8.24 -10.10 -3.88
CA ALA A 68 -8.52 -8.99 -4.78
C ALA A 68 -8.04 -9.28 -6.22
N GLU A 69 -6.87 -9.90 -6.39
CA GLU A 69 -6.34 -10.32 -7.69
C GLU A 69 -7.26 -11.37 -8.35
N ARG A 70 -7.74 -12.37 -7.60
CA ARG A 70 -8.67 -13.38 -8.11
C ARG A 70 -10.04 -12.80 -8.45
N LEU A 71 -10.51 -11.82 -7.67
CA LEU A 71 -11.75 -11.10 -7.98
C LEU A 71 -11.60 -10.24 -9.23
N SER A 72 -10.50 -9.51 -9.36
CA SER A 72 -10.16 -8.72 -10.56
C SER A 72 -10.11 -9.60 -11.81
N GLU A 73 -9.52 -10.79 -11.69
CA GLU A 73 -9.51 -11.78 -12.77
C GLU A 73 -10.90 -12.30 -13.11
N THR A 74 -11.68 -12.69 -12.11
CA THR A 74 -13.02 -13.27 -12.30
C THR A 74 -14.00 -12.27 -12.91
N LEU A 75 -13.93 -11.00 -12.49
CA LEU A 75 -14.82 -9.93 -12.96
C LEU A 75 -14.30 -9.25 -14.22
N GLY A 76 -13.01 -9.38 -14.53
CA GLY A 76 -12.35 -8.54 -15.53
C GLY A 76 -12.24 -7.08 -15.10
N ALA A 77 -12.32 -6.78 -13.80
CA ALA A 77 -12.35 -5.42 -13.24
C ALA A 77 -10.95 -4.88 -12.92
N THR A 78 -10.77 -3.56 -13.00
CA THR A 78 -9.54 -2.88 -12.55
C THR A 78 -9.30 -3.12 -11.07
N LEU A 79 -8.04 -3.42 -10.70
CA LEU A 79 -7.60 -3.47 -9.30
C LEU A 79 -6.51 -2.43 -9.07
N LEU A 80 -6.72 -1.57 -8.08
CA LEU A 80 -5.73 -0.70 -7.49
C LEU A 80 -5.29 -1.28 -6.14
N SER A 81 -4.01 -1.59 -5.97
CA SER A 81 -3.47 -2.08 -4.71
C SER A 81 -2.27 -1.27 -4.23
N ALA A 82 -2.18 -1.07 -2.91
CA ALA A 82 -1.04 -0.42 -2.29
C ALA A 82 0.21 -1.30 -2.35
N ARG A 83 1.38 -0.68 -2.47
CA ARG A 83 2.67 -1.40 -2.47
C ARG A 83 3.45 -1.30 -1.17
N TYR A 84 3.01 -0.45 -0.25
CA TYR A 84 3.65 -0.18 1.03
C TYR A 84 2.76 -0.57 2.21
N SER A 85 3.39 -0.85 3.34
CA SER A 85 2.70 -1.17 4.59
C SER A 85 1.85 -0.01 5.09
N ARG A 86 0.68 -0.35 5.67
CA ARG A 86 -0.19 0.59 6.38
C ARG A 86 0.48 1.27 7.58
N LEU A 87 1.58 0.69 8.07
CA LEU A 87 2.37 1.24 9.19
C LEU A 87 3.20 2.47 8.79
N LEU A 88 3.41 2.69 7.48
CA LEU A 88 3.99 3.93 6.98
C LEU A 88 2.92 5.01 6.81
N ILE A 89 1.81 4.63 6.19
CA ILE A 89 0.62 5.46 6.02
C ILE A 89 -0.59 4.55 5.80
N ASP A 90 -1.64 4.73 6.60
CA ASP A 90 -2.89 4.03 6.40
C ASP A 90 -3.74 4.76 5.35
N LEU A 91 -3.80 4.23 4.14
CA LEU A 91 -4.54 4.84 3.01
C LEU A 91 -6.06 4.87 3.21
N ASN A 92 -6.59 4.20 4.24
CA ASN A 92 -8.00 4.24 4.64
C ASN A 92 -8.21 5.08 5.92
N ARG A 93 -7.30 6.02 6.16
CA ARG A 93 -7.42 7.06 7.19
C ARG A 93 -7.30 8.44 6.56
N PRO A 94 -8.05 9.44 7.06
CA PRO A 94 -7.87 10.82 6.62
C PRO A 94 -6.60 11.40 7.27
N LEU A 95 -5.92 12.31 6.54
CA LEU A 95 -4.62 12.90 6.92
C LEU A 95 -4.56 13.58 8.30
N HIS A 96 -5.70 13.93 8.89
CA HIS A 96 -5.78 14.69 10.14
C HIS A 96 -6.08 13.82 11.36
N VAL A 97 -6.25 12.52 11.17
CA VAL A 97 -6.47 11.57 12.27
C VAL A 97 -5.13 10.89 12.57
N ALA A 98 -4.83 10.70 13.86
CA ALA A 98 -3.63 9.97 14.26
C ALA A 98 -3.70 8.52 13.78
N ASP A 99 -2.59 8.02 13.24
CA ASP A 99 -2.44 6.60 12.93
C ASP A 99 -2.54 5.76 14.22
N SER A 100 -3.15 4.58 14.12
CA SER A 100 -3.46 3.69 15.25
C SER A 100 -2.33 2.73 15.57
#